data_AF-A0A2V8D5P5-F1
#
_entry.id   AF-A0A2V8D5P5-F1
#
_cell.length_a   1.000
_cell.length_b   1.000
_cell.length_c   1.000
_cell.angle_alpha   90.00
_cell.angle_beta   90.00
_cell.angle_gamma   90.00
#
_symmetry.space_group_name_H-M   'P 1'
#
loop_
_entity.id
_entity.type
_entity.pdbx_description
1 polymer ?
#
loop_
_entity_poly.entity_id
_entity_poly.type
_entity_poly.pdbx_seq_one_letter_code
_entity_poly.pdbx_strand_id
1 'polypeptide(L)'
;MFEMYRDRGFTVLAINVEPEQRNLVAPVMTALGVGFVPLQSDWKWAEQHYGVKGTPDTALVDQQGRIMFKPHVHDAETRGVLAREVEALLNRQR
;
A
#
# COMPACT_ATOMS: atom_id res chain seq x y z
N MET A 1 -9.17 -0.69 7.71
CA MET A 1 -9.32 0.02 6.42
C MET A 1 -9.40 -0.95 5.25
N PHE A 2 -8.39 -1.79 5.02
CA PHE A 2 -8.45 -2.81 3.97
C PHE A 2 -9.67 -3.72 4.04
N GLU A 3 -9.98 -4.26 5.22
CA GLU A 3 -11.16 -5.09 5.42
C GLU A 3 -12.47 -4.37 5.08
N MET A 4 -12.52 -3.04 5.24
CA MET A 4 -13.71 -2.25 4.94
C MET A 4 -13.96 -2.08 3.43
N TYR A 5 -12.90 -2.20 2.61
CA TYR A 5 -12.95 -1.89 1.17
C TYR A 5 -12.62 -3.07 0.26
N ARG A 6 -12.17 -4.20 0.82
CA ARG A 6 -11.76 -5.39 0.06
C ARG A 6 -12.84 -5.82 -0.94
N ASP A 7 -14.09 -5.91 -0.50
CA ASP A 7 -15.22 -6.36 -1.32
C ASP A 7 -15.72 -5.30 -2.31
N ARG A 8 -15.16 -4.09 -2.25
CA ARG A 8 -15.46 -2.98 -3.17
C ARG A 8 -14.42 -2.84 -4.27
N GLY A 9 -13.53 -3.82 -4.44
CA GLY A 9 -12.48 -3.78 -5.47
C GLY A 9 -11.21 -3.06 -5.03
N PHE A 10 -11.04 -2.82 -3.72
CA PHE A 10 -9.80 -2.25 -3.18
C PHE A 10 -8.83 -3.37 -2.75
N THR A 11 -7.60 -3.32 -3.26
CA THR A 11 -6.53 -4.25 -2.88
C THR A 11 -5.36 -3.47 -2.32
N VAL A 12 -4.72 -4.02 -1.29
CA VAL A 12 -3.47 -3.48 -0.74
C VAL A 12 -2.36 -4.50 -0.97
N LEU A 13 -1.29 -4.03 -1.62
CA LEU A 13 -0.06 -4.77 -1.84
C LEU A 13 1.03 -4.18 -0.95
N ALA A 14 1.61 -4.99 -0.08
CA ALA A 14 2.74 -4.57 0.75
C ALA A 14 4.02 -5.06 0.09
N ILE A 15 4.89 -4.15 -0.34
CA ILE A 15 6.14 -4.49 -1.01
C ILE A 15 7.30 -4.30 -0.04
N ASN A 16 7.97 -5.40 0.33
CA ASN A 16 9.23 -5.31 1.04
C ASN A 16 10.37 -5.03 0.06
N VAL A 17 11.08 -3.92 0.29
CA VAL A 17 12.22 -3.47 -0.53
C VAL A 17 13.57 -3.90 0.06
N GLU A 18 13.58 -4.62 1.18
CA GLU A 18 14.78 -5.09 1.87
C GLU A 18 15.04 -6.58 1.62
N PRO A 19 15.98 -6.95 0.71
CA PRO A 19 16.24 -8.35 0.38
C PRO A 19 16.66 -9.20 1.58
N GLU A 20 17.40 -8.62 2.52
CA GLU A 20 17.87 -9.29 3.74
C GLU A 20 16.72 -9.74 4.64
N GLN A 21 15.55 -9.09 4.54
CA GLN A 21 14.38 -9.37 5.37
C GLN A 21 13.41 -10.38 4.73
N ARG A 22 13.64 -10.85 3.49
CA ARG A 22 12.68 -11.67 2.73
C ARG A 22 12.13 -12.87 3.50
N ASN A 23 12.99 -13.57 4.23
CA ASN A 23 12.61 -14.76 4.99
C ASN A 23 11.90 -14.45 6.32
N LEU A 24 11.94 -13.20 6.78
CA LEU A 24 11.34 -12.75 8.04
C LEU A 24 9.97 -12.11 7.83
N VAL A 25 9.73 -11.48 6.67
CA VAL A 25 8.51 -10.71 6.41
C VAL A 25 7.25 -11.57 6.46
N ALA A 26 7.24 -12.72 5.77
CA ALA A 26 6.04 -13.57 5.72
C ALA A 26 5.63 -14.09 7.12
N PRO A 27 6.54 -14.68 7.93
CA PRO A 27 6.22 -15.07 9.31
C PRO A 27 5.69 -13.91 10.17
N VAL A 28 6.30 -12.72 10.07
CA VAL A 28 5.87 -11.54 10.83
C VAL A 28 4.47 -11.10 10.42
N MET A 29 4.19 -11.04 9.12
CA MET A 29 2.86 -10.64 8.64
C MET A 29 1.77 -11.64 9.04
N THR A 30 2.06 -12.94 8.99
CA THR A 30 1.15 -13.98 9.50
C THR A 30 0.90 -13.81 11.01
N ALA A 31 1.96 -13.60 11.80
CA ALA A 31 1.85 -13.43 13.25
C ALA A 31 1.05 -12.17 13.64
N LEU A 32 1.18 -11.09 12.85
CA LEU A 32 0.43 -9.84 13.05
C LEU A 32 -1.00 -9.88 12.49
N GLY A 33 -1.43 -10.98 11.87
CA GLY A 33 -2.77 -11.11 11.28
C GLY A 33 -2.99 -10.15 10.10
N VAL A 34 -1.91 -9.72 9.43
CA VAL A 34 -1.99 -8.75 8.34
C VAL A 34 -2.45 -9.45 7.08
N GLY A 35 -3.66 -9.14 6.61
CA GLY A 35 -4.25 -9.76 5.41
C GLY A 35 -3.73 -9.27 4.06
N PHE A 36 -2.69 -8.44 4.03
CA PHE A 36 -2.10 -7.92 2.78
C PHE A 36 -1.28 -8.98 2.07
N VAL A 37 -1.18 -8.89 0.75
CA VAL A 37 -0.29 -9.73 -0.04
C VAL A 37 1.15 -9.21 0.12
N PRO A 38 2.07 -9.95 0.76
CA PRO A 38 3.48 -9.58 0.78
C PRO A 38 4.09 -9.84 -0.60
N LEU A 39 4.62 -8.79 -1.20
CA LEU A 39 5.46 -8.85 -2.38
C LEU A 39 6.88 -8.46 -2.01
N GLN A 40 7.83 -8.86 -2.85
CA GLN A 40 9.24 -8.63 -2.62
C GLN A 40 9.84 -7.92 -3.83
N SER A 41 10.70 -6.95 -3.56
CA SER A 41 11.49 -6.26 -4.58
C SER A 41 12.82 -5.81 -3.97
N ASP A 42 13.41 -4.74 -4.49
CA ASP A 42 14.58 -4.06 -3.96
C ASP A 42 14.45 -2.52 -4.06
N TRP A 43 15.37 -1.81 -3.41
CA TRP A 43 15.44 -0.34 -3.42
C TRP A 43 15.53 0.25 -4.83
N LYS A 44 16.31 -0.36 -5.73
CA LYS A 44 16.51 0.15 -7.08
C LYS A 44 15.20 0.15 -7.86
N TRP A 45 14.45 -0.94 -7.78
CA TRP A 45 13.14 -1.04 -8.41
C TRP A 45 12.14 -0.02 -7.83
N ALA A 46 12.11 0.12 -6.50
CA ALA A 46 11.18 1.03 -5.83
C ALA A 46 11.47 2.51 -6.16
N GLU A 47 12.74 2.90 -6.21
CA GLU A 47 13.16 4.23 -6.62
C GLU A 47 12.81 4.49 -8.10
N GLN A 48 13.13 3.56 -8.99
CA GLN A 48 12.92 3.74 -10.44
C GLN A 48 11.44 3.81 -10.83
N HIS A 49 10.58 2.98 -10.23
CA HIS A 49 9.19 2.87 -10.65
C HIS A 49 8.23 3.73 -9.83
N TYR A 50 8.55 4.02 -8.57
CA TYR A 50 7.65 4.71 -7.65
C TYR A 50 8.28 5.96 -7.00
N GLY A 51 9.58 6.18 -7.19
CA GLY A 51 10.31 7.31 -6.60
C GLY A 51 10.49 7.20 -5.09
N VAL A 52 10.47 5.97 -4.55
CA VAL A 52 10.58 5.71 -3.10
C VAL A 52 11.98 6.06 -2.63
N LYS A 53 12.07 6.85 -1.55
CA LYS A 53 13.34 7.29 -0.92
C LYS A 53 13.51 6.83 0.53
N GLY A 54 12.48 6.22 1.10
CA GLY A 54 12.45 5.78 2.48
C GLY A 54 11.19 4.94 2.72
N THR A 55 11.19 4.18 3.81
CA THR A 55 10.04 3.37 4.23
C THR A 55 9.52 3.84 5.58
N PRO A 56 8.19 3.80 5.84
CA PRO A 56 7.14 3.43 4.90
C PRO A 56 6.89 4.53 3.84
N ASP A 57 6.52 4.11 2.63
CA ASP A 57 6.01 4.96 1.55
C ASP A 57 4.73 4.31 1.01
N THR A 58 3.74 5.12 0.62
CA THR A 58 2.42 4.65 0.19
C THR A 58 1.99 5.39 -1.07
N ALA A 59 1.50 4.63 -2.05
CA ALA A 59 0.87 5.16 -3.24
C ALA A 59 -0.51 4.53 -3.43
N LEU A 60 -1.50 5.36 -3.77
CA LEU A 60 -2.80 4.89 -4.25
C LEU A 60 -2.82 4.92 -5.77
N VAL A 61 -3.15 3.77 -6.36
CA VAL A 61 -3.08 3.54 -7.80
C VAL A 61 -4.49 3.25 -8.33
N ASP A 62 -4.84 3.80 -9.49
CA ASP A 62 -6.11 3.49 -10.15
C ASP A 62 -6.04 2.21 -11.02
N GLN A 63 -7.17 1.83 -11.64
CA GLN A 63 -7.24 0.64 -12.51
C GLN A 63 -6.36 0.71 -13.76
N GLN A 64 -5.91 1.92 -14.15
CA GLN A 64 -5.01 2.11 -15.28
C GLN A 64 -3.54 2.11 -14.84
N GLY A 65 -3.25 1.84 -13.56
CA GLY A 65 -1.89 1.81 -13.04
C GLY A 65 -1.31 3.20 -12.74
N ARG A 66 -2.13 4.27 -12.73
CA ARG A 66 -1.65 5.63 -12.45
C ARG A 66 -1.65 5.90 -10.95
N ILE A 67 -0.56 6.49 -10.45
CA ILE A 67 -0.51 6.98 -9.06
C ILE A 67 -1.40 8.22 -8.97
N MET A 68 -2.46 8.12 -8.18
CA MET A 68 -3.42 9.20 -7.98
C MET A 68 -3.14 9.99 -6.70
N PHE A 69 -2.64 9.32 -5.66
CA PHE A 69 -2.30 9.93 -4.37
C PHE A 69 -1.04 9.29 -3.77
N LYS A 70 -0.31 10.06 -2.95
CA LYS A 70 0.84 9.59 -2.15
C LYS A 70 0.63 9.95 -0.66
N PRO A 71 -0.28 9.26 0.03
CA PRO A 71 -0.67 9.62 1.38
C PRO A 71 0.45 9.35 2.40
N HIS A 72 0.57 10.23 3.37
CA HIS A 72 1.47 10.07 4.52
C HIS A 72 0.63 9.85 5.77
N VAL A 73 0.54 8.60 6.24
CA VAL A 73 -0.36 8.21 7.33
C VAL A 73 0.43 8.10 8.64
N HIS A 74 0.12 8.96 9.60
CA HIS A 74 0.82 8.98 10.90
C HIS A 74 -0.11 9.16 12.10
N ASP A 75 -1.36 9.58 11.89
CA ASP A 75 -2.34 9.83 12.96
C ASP A 75 -3.78 9.53 12.51
N ALA A 76 -4.78 9.95 13.29
CA ALA A 76 -6.18 9.73 12.98
C ALA A 76 -6.68 10.65 11.84
N GLU A 77 -6.16 11.87 11.76
CA GLU A 77 -6.55 12.84 10.75
C GLU A 77 -6.10 12.39 9.36
N THR A 78 -4.82 12.04 9.21
CA THR A 78 -4.25 11.51 7.96
C THR A 78 -4.85 10.16 7.57
N ARG A 79 -5.28 9.33 8.54
CA ARG A 79 -6.11 8.15 8.25
C ARG A 79 -7.47 8.51 7.66
N GLY A 80 -8.11 9.58 8.14
CA GLY A 80 -9.36 10.08 7.59
C GLY A 80 -9.20 10.62 6.17
N VAL A 81 -8.08 11.29 5.88
CA VAL A 81 -7.70 11.72 4.51
C VAL A 81 -7.57 10.51 3.59
N LEU A 82 -6.78 9.50 3.99
CA LEU A 82 -6.62 8.27 3.22
C LEU A 82 -7.96 7.61 2.89
N ALA A 83 -8.89 7.53 3.86
CA ALA A 83 -10.21 6.96 3.63
C ALA A 83 -10.98 7.71 2.53
N ARG A 84 -10.93 9.06 2.53
CA ARG A 84 -11.57 9.88 1.49
C ARG A 84 -10.94 9.71 0.12
N GLU A 85 -9.61 9.56 0.05
CA GLU A 85 -8.90 9.30 -1.20
C GLU A 85 -9.27 7.93 -1.79
N VAL A 86 -9.36 6.89 -0.95
CA VAL A 86 -9.82 5.57 -1.37
C VAL A 86 -11.26 5.63 -1.88
N GLU A 87 -12.17 6.30 -1.16
CA GLU A 87 -13.56 6.49 -1.61
C GLU A 87 -13.64 7.23 -2.96
N ALA A 88 -12.82 8.26 -3.16
CA ALA A 88 -12.77 8.98 -4.43
C ALA A 88 -12.36 8.07 -5.59
N LEU A 89 -11.38 7.17 -5.38
CA LEU A 89 -10.96 6.20 -6.40
C LEU A 89 -12.04 5.14 -6.68
N LEU A 90 -12.68 4.62 -5.64
CA LEU A 90 -13.73 3.61 -5.79
C LEU A 90 -14.97 4.18 -6.49
N ASN A 91 -15.33 5.44 -6.22
CA ASN A 91 -16.50 6.06 -6.82
C ASN A 91 -16.27 6.56 -8.24
N ARG A 92 -15.01 6.84 -8.62
CA ARG A 92 -14.63 7.18 -10.01
C ARG A 92 -14.85 6.01 -10.99
N GLN A 93 -14.98 4.79 -10.48
CA GLN A 93 -15.23 3.59 -11.29
C GLN A 93 -16.72 3.39 -11.63
N ARG A 94 -17.62 4.21 -11.08
CA ARG A 94 -19.06 4.20 -11.39
C ARG A 94 -19.42 5.21 -12.47
#